data_AF-A0A166QNL4-F1
#
_entry.id   AF-A0A166QNL4-F1
#
_cell.length_a   1.000
_cell.length_b   1.000
_cell.length_c   1.000
_cell.angle_alpha   90.00
_cell.angle_beta   90.00
_cell.angle_gamma   90.00
#
_symmetry.space_group_name_H-M   'P 1'
#
loop_
_entity.id
_entity.type
_entity.pdbx_description
1 polymer ?
#
loop_
_entity_poly.entity_id
_entity_poly.type
_entity_poly.pdbx_seq_one_letter_code
_entity_poly.pdbx_strand_id
1 'polypeptide(L)'
;MTIDLGGRGSAFLDFWRERHLCTLSTVRPDGTVHVVPVGVTLEPAAGLARVITRRGSRKVALVAGRGGDSLGEQAVGPHPEPMAVGDESPASSPDLSEMTSRSGMLPAPLGVPVTVCQVDGGRWSTLEGLAVVRDDPAAVAEAVRRYAERYRVPRPNPERVVLEILVTRVLGSV
;
A
#
# COMPACT_ATOMS: atom_id res chain seq x y z
N MET A 1 8.99 2.71 -8.89
CA MET A 1 9.23 1.78 -10.02
C MET A 1 7.92 1.12 -10.36
N THR A 2 7.48 1.19 -11.62
CA THR A 2 6.29 0.50 -12.12
C THR A 2 6.72 -0.85 -12.69
N ILE A 3 6.07 -1.94 -12.27
CA ILE A 3 6.35 -3.30 -12.76
C ILE A 3 5.50 -3.60 -14.01
N ASP A 4 6.08 -4.25 -15.02
CA ASP A 4 5.32 -4.76 -16.17
C ASP A 4 4.53 -6.01 -15.75
N LEU A 5 3.23 -5.84 -15.54
CA LEU A 5 2.31 -6.93 -15.24
C LEU A 5 1.84 -7.65 -16.51
N GLY A 6 1.88 -7.01 -17.67
CA GLY A 6 1.48 -7.62 -18.95
C GLY A 6 2.48 -8.68 -19.42
N GLY A 7 3.76 -8.45 -19.20
CA GLY A 7 4.85 -9.37 -19.52
C GLY A 7 4.94 -10.62 -18.63
N ARG A 8 4.08 -10.77 -17.61
CA ARG A 8 4.08 -11.91 -16.67
C ARG A 8 3.51 -13.21 -17.25
N GLY A 9 3.00 -13.18 -18.49
CA GLY A 9 2.44 -14.35 -19.18
C GLY A 9 0.92 -14.52 -18.98
N SER A 10 0.31 -15.29 -19.87
CA SER A 10 -1.15 -15.50 -19.88
C SER A 10 -1.66 -16.19 -18.62
N ALA A 11 -0.93 -17.16 -18.06
CA ALA A 11 -1.36 -17.89 -16.87
C ALA A 11 -1.59 -16.97 -15.66
N PHE A 12 -0.69 -15.99 -15.44
CA PHE A 12 -0.85 -14.94 -14.44
C PHE A 12 -2.09 -14.07 -14.71
N LEU A 13 -2.24 -13.61 -15.96
CA LEU A 13 -3.35 -12.73 -16.34
C LEU A 13 -4.71 -13.43 -16.22
N ASP A 14 -4.79 -14.70 -16.62
CA ASP A 14 -6.00 -15.51 -16.54
C ASP A 14 -6.35 -15.80 -15.08
N PHE A 15 -5.35 -16.14 -14.25
CA PHE A 15 -5.56 -16.32 -12.82
C PHE A 15 -6.13 -15.07 -12.13
N TRP A 16 -5.63 -13.88 -12.48
CA TRP A 16 -6.16 -12.61 -11.94
C TRP A 16 -7.48 -12.15 -12.57
N ARG A 17 -7.96 -12.82 -13.63
CA ARG A 17 -9.33 -12.65 -14.17
C ARG A 17 -10.33 -13.58 -13.52
N GLU A 18 -9.90 -14.75 -13.05
CA GLU A 18 -10.77 -15.72 -12.39
C GLU A 18 -11.47 -15.12 -11.16
N ARG A 19 -12.68 -15.62 -10.87
CA ARG A 19 -13.53 -15.09 -9.80
C ARG A 19 -13.16 -15.70 -8.44
N HIS A 20 -12.10 -15.17 -7.83
CA HIS A 20 -11.65 -15.54 -6.48
C HIS A 20 -11.68 -14.35 -5.53
N LEU A 21 -12.05 -14.60 -4.26
CA LEU A 21 -11.79 -13.62 -3.21
C LEU A 21 -10.30 -13.61 -2.89
N CYS A 22 -9.82 -12.46 -2.44
CA CYS A 22 -8.44 -12.26 -2.02
C CYS A 22 -8.40 -11.85 -0.56
N THR A 23 -7.24 -11.97 0.07
CA THR A 23 -6.96 -11.30 1.34
C THR A 23 -6.27 -9.97 1.06
N LEU A 24 -6.61 -8.93 1.81
CA LEU A 24 -5.87 -7.67 1.88
C LEU A 24 -5.21 -7.58 3.25
N SER A 25 -3.89 -7.42 3.27
CA SER A 25 -3.11 -7.23 4.49
C SER A 25 -2.59 -5.80 4.60
N THR A 26 -2.77 -5.21 5.77
CA THR A 26 -2.32 -3.87 6.13
C THR A 26 -1.62 -3.92 7.49
N VAL A 27 -0.54 -3.16 7.68
CA VAL A 27 0.17 -3.08 8.96
C VAL A 27 -0.47 -1.99 9.83
N ARG A 28 -0.77 -2.31 11.08
CA ARG A 28 -1.29 -1.35 12.07
C ARG A 28 -0.15 -0.48 12.63
N PRO A 29 -0.45 0.68 13.23
CA PRO A 29 0.56 1.52 13.87
C PRO A 29 1.39 0.80 14.95
N ASP A 30 0.79 -0.17 15.65
CA ASP A 30 1.45 -1.03 16.65
C ASP A 30 2.30 -2.17 16.06
N GLY A 31 2.46 -2.22 14.73
CA GLY A 31 3.21 -3.25 14.02
C GLY A 31 2.44 -4.54 13.76
N THR A 32 1.25 -4.75 14.34
CA THR A 32 0.45 -5.95 14.10
C THR A 32 -0.21 -5.94 12.72
N VAL A 33 -0.54 -7.12 12.16
CA VAL A 33 -1.15 -7.22 10.83
C VAL A 33 -2.67 -7.31 10.92
N HIS A 34 -3.36 -6.49 10.12
CA HIS A 34 -4.80 -6.56 9.90
C HIS A 34 -5.06 -7.20 8.52
N VAL A 35 -5.73 -8.35 8.51
CA VAL A 35 -6.03 -9.12 7.29
C VAL A 35 -7.53 -9.27 7.14
N VAL A 36 -8.05 -9.00 5.93
CA VAL A 36 -9.49 -9.09 5.62
C VAL A 36 -9.76 -9.68 4.24
N PRO A 37 -10.86 -10.41 4.04
CA PRO A 37 -11.29 -10.81 2.71
C PRO A 37 -11.80 -9.61 1.90
N VAL A 38 -11.47 -9.58 0.62
CA VAL A 38 -11.84 -8.53 -0.34
C VAL A 38 -12.02 -9.11 -1.75
N GLY A 39 -12.83 -8.46 -2.57
CA GLY A 39 -12.71 -8.61 -4.03
C GLY A 39 -11.68 -7.61 -4.55
N VAL A 40 -10.79 -8.08 -5.42
CA VAL A 40 -9.71 -7.27 -6.02
C VAL A 40 -9.91 -7.26 -7.52
N THR A 41 -9.59 -6.17 -8.21
CA THR A 41 -9.49 -6.15 -9.67
C THR A 41 -8.10 -5.71 -10.06
N LEU A 42 -7.53 -6.29 -11.11
CA LEU A 42 -6.21 -5.96 -11.62
C LEU A 42 -6.34 -5.29 -13.00
N GLU A 43 -5.63 -4.19 -13.18
CA GLU A 43 -5.40 -3.52 -14.45
C GLU A 43 -3.92 -3.64 -14.81
N PRO A 44 -3.54 -4.68 -15.58
CA PRO A 44 -2.13 -4.95 -15.86
C PRO A 44 -1.43 -3.79 -16.57
N ALA A 45 -2.10 -3.17 -17.56
CA ALA A 45 -1.55 -2.07 -18.34
C ALA A 45 -1.23 -0.82 -17.50
N ALA A 46 -1.94 -0.61 -16.39
CA ALA A 46 -1.71 0.51 -15.48
C ALA A 46 -0.87 0.12 -14.25
N GLY A 47 -0.59 -1.17 -14.03
CA GLY A 47 0.05 -1.64 -12.81
C GLY A 47 -0.81 -1.46 -11.56
N LEU A 48 -2.15 -1.40 -11.69
CA LEU A 48 -3.06 -1.05 -10.60
C LEU A 48 -3.93 -2.22 -10.17
N ALA A 49 -3.95 -2.50 -8.87
CA ALA A 49 -4.99 -3.31 -8.23
C ALA A 49 -5.99 -2.41 -7.51
N ARG A 50 -7.28 -2.75 -7.52
CA ARG A 50 -8.34 -1.96 -6.88
C ARG A 50 -9.21 -2.78 -5.96
N VAL A 51 -9.56 -2.19 -4.83
CA VAL A 51 -10.56 -2.72 -3.87
C VAL A 51 -11.63 -1.67 -3.62
N ILE A 52 -12.88 -1.97 -3.98
CA ILE A 52 -14.01 -1.15 -3.56
C ILE A 52 -14.38 -1.45 -2.11
N THR A 53 -14.63 -0.41 -1.31
CA THR A 53 -14.98 -0.56 0.11
C THR A 53 -15.80 0.63 0.59
N ARG A 54 -16.23 0.60 1.86
CA ARG A 54 -16.88 1.73 2.52
C ARG A 54 -15.84 2.64 3.18
N ARG A 55 -16.02 3.96 3.08
CA ARG A 55 -15.16 5.01 3.69
C ARG A 55 -14.83 4.74 5.15
N GLY A 56 -15.82 4.44 5.99
CA GLY A 56 -15.63 4.21 7.42
C GLY A 56 -15.05 2.83 7.81
N SER A 57 -14.44 2.08 6.89
CA SER A 57 -13.89 0.74 7.19
C SER A 57 -12.48 0.81 7.79
N ARG A 58 -12.12 -0.16 8.66
CA ARG A 58 -10.79 -0.20 9.30
C ARG A 58 -9.63 -0.19 8.29
N LYS A 59 -9.80 -0.88 7.16
CA LYS A 59 -8.81 -0.91 6.07
C LYS A 59 -8.59 0.48 5.43
N VAL A 60 -9.64 1.30 5.31
CA VAL A 60 -9.52 2.68 4.82
C VAL A 60 -8.79 3.53 5.85
N ALA A 61 -9.14 3.43 7.13
CA ALA A 61 -8.45 4.16 8.20
C ALA A 61 -6.94 3.85 8.25
N LEU A 62 -6.56 2.58 8.04
CA LEU A 62 -5.15 2.17 8.01
C LEU A 62 -4.40 2.69 6.78
N VAL A 63 -5.06 2.75 5.61
CA VAL A 63 -4.45 3.31 4.39
C VAL A 63 -4.43 4.85 4.43
N ALA A 64 -5.39 5.51 5.07
CA ALA A 64 -5.41 6.96 5.20
C ALA A 64 -4.41 7.47 6.27
N GLY A 65 -4.23 6.74 7.37
CA GLY A 65 -3.45 7.16 8.55
C GLY A 65 -1.92 7.20 8.39
N ARG A 66 -1.40 6.99 7.18
CA ARG A 66 0.03 7.18 6.83
C ARG A 66 0.21 8.12 5.62
N GLY A 67 -0.86 8.77 5.16
CA GLY A 67 -0.88 9.68 4.00
C GLY A 67 -1.22 11.14 4.36
N GLY A 68 -1.02 11.55 5.61
CA GLY A 68 -1.19 12.94 6.04
C GLY A 68 -0.14 13.30 7.07
N ASP A 69 0.72 14.27 6.74
CA ASP A 69 1.57 14.91 7.73
C ASP A 69 0.71 15.68 8.72
N SER A 70 0.69 15.19 9.95
CA SER A 70 0.69 16.03 11.14
C SER A 70 1.54 15.30 12.18
N LEU A 71 2.86 15.53 12.12
CA LEU A 71 3.72 15.35 13.28
C LEU A 71 3.31 16.40 14.31
N GLY A 72 2.28 16.07 15.08
CA GLY A 72 2.19 16.53 16.45
C GLY A 72 3.34 15.89 17.20
N GLU A 73 4.30 16.72 17.57
CA GLU A 73 5.33 16.43 18.55
C GLU A 73 4.68 15.71 19.76
N GLN A 74 4.97 14.43 19.93
CA GLN A 74 4.81 13.77 21.21
C GLN A 74 6.12 13.07 21.55
N ALA A 75 6.65 13.53 22.68
CA ALA A 75 7.92 13.17 23.25
C ALA A 75 8.08 11.65 23.34
N VAL A 76 9.15 11.16 22.73
CA VAL A 76 9.81 9.93 23.18
C VAL A 76 10.30 10.19 24.60
N GLY A 77 9.69 9.53 25.59
CA GLY A 77 10.19 9.52 26.96
C GLY A 77 11.61 8.93 27.01
N PRO A 78 12.45 9.34 27.96
CA PRO A 78 13.88 9.02 27.92
C PRO A 78 14.12 7.52 28.05
N HIS A 79 14.96 7.00 27.15
CA HIS A 79 15.65 5.73 27.32
C HIS A 79 16.50 5.77 28.61
N PRO A 80 16.65 4.66 29.35
CA PRO A 80 17.58 4.62 30.48
C PRO A 80 19.02 4.81 29.98
N GLU A 81 19.74 5.73 30.61
CA GLU A 81 21.13 6.07 30.29
C GLU A 81 22.07 4.87 30.50
N PRO A 82 22.94 4.53 29.52
CA PRO A 82 24.08 3.67 29.78
C PRO A 82 25.22 4.47 30.43
N MET A 83 25.79 3.85 31.46
CA MET A 83 26.89 4.32 32.29
C MET A 83 28.10 4.81 31.49
N ALA A 84 28.65 5.95 31.91
CA ALA A 84 29.82 6.59 31.33
C ALA A 84 31.11 5.76 31.48
N VAL A 85 31.90 5.72 30.41
CA VAL A 85 33.34 5.40 30.46
C VAL A 85 34.08 6.39 29.57
N GLY A 86 35.05 7.08 30.18
CA GLY A 86 36.31 7.47 29.54
C GLY A 86 36.31 8.69 28.61
N ASP A 87 36.93 9.76 29.11
CA ASP A 87 37.30 10.99 28.41
C ASP A 87 38.42 10.77 27.38
N GLU A 88 38.20 11.16 26.11
CA GLU A 88 39.27 11.54 25.17
C GLU A 88 38.80 12.71 24.28
N SER A 89 39.62 13.77 24.26
CA SER A 89 39.45 15.05 23.56
C SER A 89 39.42 14.96 22.02
N PRO A 90 38.89 15.98 21.31
CA PRO A 90 38.43 15.82 19.92
C PRO A 90 39.52 16.12 18.88
N ALA A 91 39.53 15.33 17.81
CA ALA A 91 40.16 15.68 16.53
C ALA A 91 39.08 16.22 15.56
N SER A 92 39.30 17.47 15.14
CA SER A 92 38.80 18.20 13.96
C SER A 92 37.65 17.57 13.16
N SER A 93 36.44 18.15 13.29
CA SER A 93 35.32 17.93 12.37
C SER A 93 35.60 18.55 10.99
N PRO A 94 35.29 17.87 9.87
CA PRO A 94 35.24 18.55 8.58
C PRO A 94 33.98 19.41 8.48
N ASP A 95 34.12 20.51 7.75
CA ASP A 95 33.15 21.57 7.49
C ASP A 95 31.87 21.03 6.83
N LEU A 96 30.74 21.16 7.54
CA LEU A 96 29.40 20.71 7.12
C LEU A 96 28.67 21.73 6.22
N SER A 97 29.32 22.83 5.82
CA SER A 97 28.68 23.90 5.06
C SER A 97 28.47 23.60 3.57
N GLU A 98 29.12 22.58 2.99
CA GLU A 98 29.04 22.28 1.55
C GLU A 98 28.00 21.20 1.15
N MET A 99 27.22 20.63 2.07
CA MET A 99 26.31 19.50 1.75
C MET A 99 24.80 19.82 1.86
N THR A 100 24.42 21.09 1.99
CA THR A 100 23.01 21.52 2.13
C THR A 100 22.33 21.93 0.82
N SER A 101 23.03 21.90 -0.32
CA SER A 101 22.46 22.27 -1.62
C SER A 101 22.01 21.06 -2.44
N ARG A 102 21.03 20.30 -1.93
CA ARG A 102 20.12 19.43 -2.72
C ARG A 102 18.98 18.90 -1.86
N SER A 103 18.33 19.77 -1.09
CA SER A 103 17.03 19.44 -0.47
C SER A 103 15.94 19.52 -1.55
N GLY A 104 15.91 18.52 -2.42
CA GLY A 104 14.77 18.25 -3.28
C GLY A 104 13.69 17.63 -2.41
N MET A 105 12.59 18.36 -2.21
CA MET A 105 11.34 17.87 -1.64
C MET A 105 11.05 16.44 -2.12
N LEU A 106 11.15 15.45 -1.22
CA LEU A 106 10.71 14.10 -1.52
C LEU A 106 9.18 14.17 -1.75
N PRO A 107 8.64 13.62 -2.84
CA PRO A 107 7.20 13.58 -3.02
C PRO A 107 6.58 12.87 -1.80
N ALA A 108 5.43 13.38 -1.33
CA ALA A 108 4.63 12.80 -0.25
C ALA A 108 4.60 11.25 -0.36
N PRO A 109 4.57 10.52 0.77
CA PRO A 109 4.65 9.06 0.74
C PRO A 109 3.66 8.50 -0.29
N LEU A 110 4.20 7.71 -1.23
CA LEU A 110 3.56 7.19 -2.45
C LEU A 110 2.38 6.21 -2.19
N GLY A 111 1.78 6.26 -1.00
CA GLY A 111 0.77 5.35 -0.49
C GLY A 111 1.27 4.49 0.67
N VAL A 112 0.37 3.73 1.27
CA VAL A 112 0.65 2.82 2.39
C VAL A 112 0.99 1.43 1.86
N PRO A 113 2.07 0.77 2.31
CA PRO A 113 2.38 -0.60 1.91
C PRO A 113 1.24 -1.55 2.27
N VAL A 114 0.76 -2.29 1.28
CA VAL A 114 -0.24 -3.34 1.43
C VAL A 114 0.12 -4.55 0.59
N THR A 115 -0.47 -5.69 0.92
CA THR A 115 -0.44 -6.86 0.06
C THR A 115 -1.85 -7.37 -0.21
N VAL A 116 -2.09 -7.87 -1.42
CA VAL A 116 -3.27 -8.65 -1.76
C VAL A 116 -2.87 -10.03 -2.25
N CYS A 117 -3.50 -11.08 -1.72
CA CYS A 117 -3.17 -12.46 -2.07
C CYS A 117 -4.41 -13.22 -2.53
N GLN A 118 -4.26 -13.96 -3.63
CA GLN A 118 -5.24 -14.90 -4.16
C GLN A 118 -4.65 -16.30 -4.16
N VAL A 119 -5.46 -17.29 -3.79
CA VAL A 119 -5.09 -18.71 -3.77
C VAL A 119 -6.24 -19.55 -4.33
N ASP A 120 -5.90 -20.57 -5.10
CA ASP A 120 -6.81 -21.58 -5.64
C ASP A 120 -6.06 -22.92 -5.78
N GLY A 121 -6.33 -23.86 -4.87
CA GLY A 121 -5.59 -25.12 -4.80
C GLY A 121 -4.08 -24.89 -4.66
N GLY A 122 -3.28 -25.41 -5.60
CA GLY A 122 -1.82 -25.22 -5.65
C GLY A 122 -1.36 -23.90 -6.29
N ARG A 123 -2.28 -23.13 -6.89
CA ARG A 123 -1.99 -21.85 -7.55
C ARG A 123 -2.14 -20.70 -6.58
N TRP A 124 -1.20 -19.77 -6.58
CA TRP A 124 -1.30 -18.56 -5.75
C TRP A 124 -0.53 -17.39 -6.34
N SER A 125 -0.98 -16.17 -6.04
CA SER A 125 -0.27 -14.95 -6.38
C SER A 125 -0.53 -13.86 -5.34
N THR A 126 0.55 -13.20 -4.92
CA THR A 126 0.52 -12.02 -4.04
C THR A 126 0.99 -10.80 -4.81
N LEU A 127 0.19 -9.74 -4.83
CA LEU A 127 0.60 -8.41 -5.28
C LEU A 127 0.99 -7.59 -4.04
N GLU A 128 2.20 -7.07 -4.02
CA GLU A 128 2.63 -6.06 -3.06
C GLU A 128 2.57 -4.70 -3.74
N GLY A 129 2.17 -3.67 -2.99
CA GLY A 129 2.05 -2.35 -3.56
C GLY A 129 1.80 -1.25 -2.55
N LEU A 130 1.65 -0.04 -3.06
CA LEU A 130 1.35 1.15 -2.27
C LEU A 130 -0.10 1.56 -2.50
N ALA A 131 -0.87 1.59 -1.43
CA ALA A 131 -2.29 1.91 -1.46
C ALA A 131 -2.56 3.37 -1.17
N VAL A 132 -3.49 3.97 -1.92
CA VAL A 132 -4.10 5.25 -1.62
C VAL A 132 -5.61 5.11 -1.60
N VAL A 133 -6.29 5.95 -0.83
CA VAL A 133 -7.76 6.04 -0.84
C VAL A 133 -8.17 7.03 -1.91
N ARG A 134 -9.07 6.63 -2.80
CA ARG A 134 -9.74 7.49 -3.79
C ARG A 134 -11.24 7.52 -3.53
N ASP A 135 -11.80 8.71 -3.58
CA ASP A 135 -13.24 8.95 -3.43
C ASP A 135 -13.82 9.84 -4.52
N ASP A 136 -13.04 10.22 -5.52
CA ASP A 136 -13.55 10.93 -6.67
C ASP A 136 -14.52 10.03 -7.47
N PRO A 137 -15.62 10.60 -8.00
CA PRO A 137 -16.66 9.82 -8.66
C PRO A 137 -16.16 8.98 -9.85
N ALA A 138 -15.16 9.46 -10.58
CA ALA A 138 -14.63 8.78 -11.76
C ALA A 138 -13.87 7.49 -11.37
N ALA A 139 -12.97 7.57 -10.38
CA ALA A 139 -12.26 6.40 -9.86
C ALA A 139 -13.23 5.38 -9.24
N VAL A 140 -14.24 5.85 -8.50
CA VAL A 140 -15.28 4.98 -7.92
C VAL A 140 -16.09 4.27 -9.02
N ALA A 141 -16.53 4.99 -10.04
CA ALA A 141 -17.28 4.42 -11.16
C ALA A 141 -16.45 3.36 -11.92
N GLU A 142 -15.19 3.67 -12.18
CA GLU A 142 -14.28 2.75 -12.87
C GLU A 142 -14.01 1.48 -12.06
N ALA A 143 -13.77 1.61 -10.77
CA ALA A 143 -13.56 0.47 -9.88
C ALA A 143 -14.83 -0.39 -9.76
N VAL A 144 -16.02 0.22 -9.76
CA VAL A 144 -17.30 -0.49 -9.75
C VAL A 144 -17.52 -1.26 -11.05
N ARG A 145 -17.21 -0.65 -12.22
CA ARG A 145 -17.29 -1.30 -13.53
C ARG A 145 -16.43 -2.56 -13.57
N ARG A 146 -15.14 -2.44 -13.24
CA ARG A 146 -14.22 -3.59 -13.20
C ARG A 146 -14.63 -4.65 -12.19
N TYR A 147 -15.12 -4.23 -11.03
CA TYR A 147 -15.62 -5.17 -10.03
C TYR A 147 -16.81 -5.96 -10.57
N ALA A 148 -17.72 -5.31 -11.29
CA ALA A 148 -18.86 -5.97 -11.91
C ALA A 148 -18.43 -6.96 -13.00
N GLU A 149 -17.44 -6.61 -13.81
CA GLU A 149 -16.85 -7.49 -14.85
C GLU A 149 -16.25 -8.77 -14.25
N ARG A 150 -15.50 -8.65 -13.14
CA ARG A 150 -14.85 -9.80 -12.50
C ARG A 150 -15.77 -10.62 -11.59
N TYR A 151 -16.67 -9.95 -10.88
CA TYR A 151 -17.47 -10.58 -9.83
C TYR A 151 -18.96 -10.53 -10.13
N ARG A 152 -19.59 -9.41 -9.76
CA ARG A 152 -21.03 -9.12 -9.90
C ARG A 152 -21.24 -7.64 -9.65
N VAL A 153 -22.35 -7.09 -10.13
CA VAL A 153 -22.73 -5.70 -9.82
C VAL A 153 -22.82 -5.51 -8.29
N PRO A 154 -22.02 -4.60 -7.70
CA PRO A 154 -22.06 -4.36 -6.28
C PRO A 154 -23.30 -3.52 -5.92
N ARG A 155 -23.93 -3.80 -4.77
CA ARG A 155 -25.08 -3.02 -4.27
C ARG A 155 -24.74 -1.53 -4.21
N PRO A 156 -25.65 -0.59 -4.50
CA PRO A 156 -25.39 0.84 -4.34
C PRO A 156 -24.87 1.18 -2.93
N ASN A 157 -23.87 2.06 -2.85
CA ASN A 157 -23.32 2.55 -1.60
C ASN A 157 -22.78 3.97 -1.82
N PRO A 158 -23.42 5.01 -1.25
CA PRO A 158 -22.96 6.39 -1.40
C PRO A 158 -21.62 6.64 -0.70
N GLU A 159 -21.28 5.83 0.31
CA GLU A 159 -20.01 5.90 1.05
C GLU A 159 -18.90 5.07 0.39
N ARG A 160 -19.05 4.70 -0.89
CA ARG A 160 -18.06 3.87 -1.58
C ARG A 160 -16.81 4.68 -1.89
N VAL A 161 -15.67 4.09 -1.51
CA VAL A 161 -14.33 4.56 -1.88
C VAL A 161 -13.56 3.39 -2.51
N VAL A 162 -12.44 3.71 -3.13
CA VAL A 162 -11.53 2.75 -3.75
C VAL A 162 -10.19 2.80 -3.03
N LEU A 163 -9.65 1.64 -2.69
CA LEU A 163 -8.22 1.52 -2.44
C LEU A 163 -7.55 1.23 -3.78
N GLU A 164 -6.81 2.19 -4.30
CA GLU A 164 -5.96 2.00 -5.48
C GLU A 164 -4.57 1.60 -5.01
N ILE A 165 -4.09 0.46 -5.48
CA ILE A 165 -2.83 -0.15 -5.08
C ILE A 165 -1.94 -0.14 -6.31
N LEU A 166 -0.91 0.71 -6.30
CA LEU A 166 0.15 0.65 -7.29
C LEU A 166 1.03 -0.57 -6.98
N VAL A 167 0.97 -1.57 -7.85
CA VAL A 167 1.70 -2.81 -7.68
C VAL A 167 3.19 -2.56 -7.93
N THR A 168 4.02 -2.98 -6.97
CA THR A 168 5.47 -2.82 -7.01
C THR A 168 6.19 -4.15 -7.09
N ARG A 169 5.56 -5.23 -6.59
CA ARG A 169 6.12 -6.58 -6.63
C ARG A 169 5.00 -7.61 -6.75
N VAL A 170 5.33 -8.74 -7.38
CA VAL A 170 4.43 -9.88 -7.47
C VAL A 170 5.17 -11.17 -7.17
N LEU A 171 4.63 -11.94 -6.23
CA LEU A 171 5.03 -13.29 -5.87
C LEU A 171 3.96 -14.28 -6.36
N GLY A 172 4.32 -15.54 -6.58
CA GLY A 172 3.34 -16.57 -6.90
C GLY A 172 3.91 -17.80 -7.58
N SER A 173 3.06 -18.81 -7.66
CA SER A 173 3.24 -20.01 -8.48
C SER A 173 1.97 -20.20 -9.31
N VAL A 174 1.90 -19.48 -10.43
CA VAL A 174 0.81 -19.46 -11.42
C VAL A 174 1.38 -19.47 -12.82
#